data_AF-A0A914CQ41-F1
#
_entry.id   AF-A0A914CQ41-F1
#
_cell.length_a   1.000
_cell.length_b   1.000
_cell.length_c   1.000
_cell.angle_alpha   90.00
_cell.angle_beta   90.00
_cell.angle_gamma   90.00
#
_symmetry.space_group_name_H-M   'P 1'
#
loop_
_entity.id
_entity.type
_entity.pdbx_description
1 polymer ?
#
loop_
_entity_poly.entity_id
_entity_poly.type
_entity_poly.pdbx_seq_one_letter_code
_entity_poly.pdbx_strand_id
1 'polypeptide(L)'
;MDDFKFVSVEKKSALLSFYNEFGEDYQLTPVESLDKLATGHICSILIELKTDKKKKFVFPTRFAYEGIGMYLVQRKTDHQAYLDQLKCTSAVHGDEKEITKFLVVLLHLFNEKHPARISHVINQLSTEAQKEIHDILKNFDISKKSDAFNVLYVSARSGTNFTGLSDNHQIYKESIKGQEGNEITEEARLEKSSQLVDSDISNGCGSMVSDESSYMETNSDEV
;
A
#
# COMPACT_ATOMS: atom_id res chain seq x y z
N MET A 1 -4.25 28.44 -21.16
CA MET A 1 -4.64 28.61 -19.75
C MET A 1 -4.31 27.29 -19.08
N ASP A 2 -3.30 27.27 -18.22
CA ASP A 2 -2.92 26.06 -17.51
C ASP A 2 -3.96 25.76 -16.44
N ASP A 3 -4.65 24.62 -16.56
CA ASP A 3 -5.52 24.11 -15.51
C ASP A 3 -4.67 23.88 -14.26
N PHE A 4 -4.92 24.66 -13.20
CA PHE A 4 -4.28 24.43 -11.91
C PHE A 4 -4.77 23.09 -11.33
N LYS A 5 -3.92 22.08 -11.43
CA LYS A 5 -4.14 20.74 -10.86
C LYS A 5 -3.62 20.69 -9.42
N PHE A 6 -4.54 20.52 -8.47
CA PHE A 6 -4.22 20.30 -7.06
C PHE A 6 -4.36 18.82 -6.71
N VAL A 7 -3.53 18.32 -5.79
CA VAL A 7 -3.71 16.96 -5.27
C VAL A 7 -5.00 16.92 -4.45
N SER A 8 -5.87 15.94 -4.70
CA SER A 8 -7.08 15.70 -3.90
C SER A 8 -6.74 15.55 -2.42
N VAL A 9 -7.48 16.25 -1.56
CA VAL A 9 -7.30 16.19 -0.10
C VAL A 9 -7.62 14.80 0.40
N GLU A 10 -8.65 14.17 -0.15
CA GLU A 10 -9.12 12.82 0.15
C GLU A 10 -8.02 11.80 -0.16
N LYS A 11 -7.35 11.92 -1.32
CA LYS A 11 -6.25 11.02 -1.70
C LYS A 11 -5.01 11.21 -0.84
N LYS A 12 -4.68 12.44 -0.46
CA LYS A 12 -3.59 12.70 0.50
C LYS A 12 -3.89 12.06 1.85
N SER A 13 -5.10 12.28 2.36
CA SER A 13 -5.55 11.72 3.63
C SER A 13 -5.51 10.19 3.60
N ALA A 14 -6.05 9.58 2.54
CA ALA A 14 -6.05 8.12 2.37
C ALA A 14 -4.64 7.54 2.30
N LEU A 15 -3.71 8.18 1.57
CA LEU A 15 -2.31 7.77 1.54
C LEU A 15 -1.66 7.87 2.92
N LEU A 16 -1.90 8.96 3.67
CA LEU A 16 -1.39 9.11 5.03
C LEU A 16 -1.88 7.97 5.93
N SER A 17 -3.19 7.71 5.94
CA SER A 17 -3.81 6.63 6.70
C SER A 17 -3.23 5.27 6.30
N PHE A 18 -3.13 5.00 5.00
CA PHE A 18 -2.54 3.76 4.48
C PHE A 18 -1.12 3.56 5.01
N TYR A 19 -0.25 4.57 4.91
CA TYR A 19 1.14 4.43 5.32
C TYR A 19 1.33 4.36 6.84
N ASN A 20 0.47 5.01 7.62
CA ASN A 20 0.46 4.85 9.08
C ASN A 20 0.06 3.42 9.48
N GLU A 21 -1.01 2.89 8.90
CA GLU A 21 -1.45 1.51 9.12
C GLU A 21 -0.36 0.50 8.72
N PHE A 22 0.23 0.72 7.54
CA PHE A 22 1.35 -0.07 7.06
C PHE A 22 2.58 0.03 8.00
N GLY A 23 2.72 1.15 8.71
CA GLY A 23 3.80 1.42 9.66
C GLY A 23 3.70 0.64 10.97
N GLU A 24 2.50 0.26 11.40
CA GLU A 24 2.27 -0.47 12.65
C GLU A 24 3.04 -1.78 12.69
N ASP A 25 3.08 -2.44 11.54
CA ASP A 25 3.86 -3.64 11.28
C ASP A 25 5.34 -3.49 11.65
N TYR A 26 5.89 -2.28 11.53
CA TYR A 26 7.28 -1.97 11.86
C TYR A 26 7.43 -1.28 13.22
N GLN A 27 6.36 -1.22 14.02
CA GLN A 27 6.34 -0.49 15.30
C GLN A 27 6.73 0.98 15.11
N LEU A 28 6.22 1.59 14.04
CA LEU A 28 6.34 3.01 13.77
C LEU A 28 5.16 3.75 14.42
N THR A 29 5.45 4.90 15.00
CA THR A 29 4.42 5.79 15.53
C THR A 29 3.71 6.47 14.36
N PRO A 30 2.36 6.48 14.32
CA PRO A 30 1.61 7.22 13.32
C PRO A 30 2.01 8.69 13.27
N VAL A 31 2.00 9.27 12.07
CA VAL A 31 2.31 10.68 11.83
C VAL A 31 1.12 11.43 11.24
N GLU A 32 1.12 12.75 11.41
CA GLU A 32 -0.02 13.62 11.06
C GLU A 32 0.08 14.24 9.66
N SER A 33 1.21 14.06 8.96
CA SER A 33 1.46 14.71 7.68
C SER A 33 2.39 13.86 6.80
N LEU A 34 2.26 14.03 5.47
CA LEU A 34 2.96 13.20 4.49
C LEU A 34 4.49 13.36 4.54
N ASP A 35 4.99 14.56 4.83
CA ASP A 35 6.42 14.86 4.95
C ASP A 35 7.09 14.09 6.10
N LYS A 36 6.34 13.84 7.19
CA LYS A 36 6.81 13.07 8.35
C LYS A 36 6.91 11.57 8.07
N LEU A 37 6.33 11.05 6.99
CA LEU A 37 6.43 9.63 6.63
C LEU A 37 7.86 9.25 6.18
N ALA A 38 8.62 10.20 5.64
CA ALA A 38 9.87 9.91 4.96
C ALA A 38 10.91 9.25 5.86
N THR A 39 11.06 9.73 7.09
CA THR A 39 12.16 9.34 7.98
C THR A 39 12.06 7.91 8.48
N GLY A 40 10.84 7.40 8.68
CA GLY A 40 10.60 6.06 9.23
C GLY A 40 9.82 5.14 8.29
N HIS A 41 8.61 5.54 7.91
CA HIS A 41 7.68 4.72 7.14
C HIS A 41 8.24 4.38 5.77
N ILE A 42 8.56 5.40 4.96
CA ILE A 42 9.08 5.20 3.61
C ILE A 42 10.38 4.39 3.65
N CYS A 43 11.28 4.70 4.58
CA CYS A 43 12.55 4.00 4.72
C CYS A 43 12.37 2.51 5.04
N SER A 44 11.51 2.19 6.01
CA SER A 44 11.27 0.79 6.43
C SER A 44 10.64 -0.03 5.30
N ILE A 45 9.64 0.55 4.60
CA ILE A 45 8.97 -0.10 3.47
C ILE A 45 9.92 -0.31 2.29
N LEU A 46 10.77 0.69 1.99
CA LEU A 46 11.76 0.58 0.92
C LEU A 46 12.81 -0.51 1.22
N ILE A 47 13.23 -0.68 2.47
CA ILE A 47 14.14 -1.77 2.84
C ILE A 47 13.47 -3.12 2.67
N GLU A 48 12.21 -3.26 3.07
CA GLU A 48 11.49 -4.51 2.83
C GLU A 48 11.36 -4.80 1.33
N LEU A 49 11.03 -3.81 0.51
CA LEU A 49 11.03 -3.96 -0.96
C LEU A 49 12.35 -4.48 -1.51
N LYS A 50 13.47 -4.02 -0.95
CA LYS A 50 14.82 -4.40 -1.39
C LYS A 50 15.27 -5.77 -0.87
N THR A 51 14.82 -6.18 0.30
CA THR A 51 15.43 -7.30 1.05
C THR A 51 14.48 -8.40 1.46
N ASP A 52 13.17 -8.21 1.30
CA ASP A 52 12.09 -9.06 1.82
C ASP A 52 12.11 -9.23 3.35
N LYS A 53 12.88 -8.37 4.04
CA LYS A 53 12.97 -8.36 5.50
C LYS A 53 12.19 -7.19 6.07
N LYS A 54 11.18 -7.53 6.87
CA LYS A 54 10.42 -6.58 7.67
C LYS A 54 11.26 -6.09 8.85
N LYS A 55 11.80 -4.88 8.75
CA LYS A 55 12.62 -4.27 9.80
C LYS A 55 12.41 -2.76 9.84
N LYS A 56 12.31 -2.22 11.04
CA LYS A 56 12.27 -0.77 11.29
C LYS A 56 13.60 -0.13 10.89
N PHE A 57 13.53 0.88 10.05
CA PHE A 57 14.66 1.72 9.68
C PHE A 57 14.28 3.19 9.77
N VAL A 58 15.17 3.98 10.37
CA VAL A 58 15.02 5.42 10.47
C VAL A 58 16.23 6.09 9.84
N PHE A 59 16.02 6.87 8.80
CA PHE A 59 17.05 7.63 8.11
C PHE A 59 16.59 9.06 7.80
N PRO A 60 17.52 9.99 7.51
CA PRO A 60 17.17 11.32 7.02
C PRO A 60 16.27 11.29 5.77
N THR A 61 15.31 12.23 5.68
CA THR A 61 14.33 12.36 4.60
C THR A 61 14.90 12.24 3.19
N ARG A 62 16.10 12.78 2.93
CA ARG A 62 16.77 12.67 1.62
C ARG A 62 16.91 11.23 1.14
N PHE A 63 17.26 10.31 2.04
CA PHE A 63 17.52 8.92 1.70
C PHE A 63 16.25 8.15 1.36
N ALA A 64 15.08 8.63 1.81
CA ALA A 64 13.80 8.02 1.49
C ALA A 64 13.51 8.16 -0.01
N TYR A 65 13.50 9.40 -0.52
CA TYR A 65 13.13 9.70 -1.90
C TYR A 65 14.25 9.33 -2.89
N GLU A 66 15.52 9.60 -2.55
CA GLU A 66 16.66 9.13 -3.33
C GLU A 66 16.68 7.60 -3.39
N GLY A 67 16.37 6.95 -2.27
CA GLY A 67 16.32 5.49 -2.17
C GLY A 67 15.27 4.86 -3.06
N ILE A 68 14.10 5.49 -3.21
CA ILE A 68 13.06 5.09 -4.19
C ILE A 68 13.58 5.29 -5.61
N GLY A 69 14.16 6.46 -5.92
CA GLY A 69 14.74 6.75 -7.23
C GLY A 69 15.81 5.72 -7.63
N MET A 70 16.74 5.40 -6.73
CA MET A 70 17.76 4.37 -6.97
C MET A 70 17.16 2.98 -7.19
N TYR A 71 16.11 2.63 -6.45
CA TYR A 71 15.43 1.34 -6.62
C TYR A 71 14.80 1.23 -8.02
N LEU A 72 14.17 2.30 -8.51
CA LEU A 72 13.60 2.38 -9.86
C LEU A 72 14.69 2.24 -10.93
N VAL A 73 15.84 2.90 -10.78
CA VAL A 73 16.98 2.80 -11.72
C VAL A 73 17.52 1.36 -11.82
N GLN A 74 17.55 0.64 -10.70
CA GLN A 74 18.08 -0.72 -10.64
C GLN A 74 17.18 -1.74 -11.35
N ARG A 75 15.86 -1.49 -11.43
CA ARG A 75 14.91 -2.33 -12.17
C ARG A 75 14.89 -1.93 -13.65
N LYS A 76 15.78 -2.54 -14.44
CA LYS A 76 16.12 -2.25 -15.86
C LYS A 76 15.00 -2.29 -16.94
N THR A 77 13.73 -2.01 -16.63
CA THR A 77 12.62 -1.93 -17.61
C THR A 77 11.57 -0.93 -17.13
N ASP A 78 10.90 -0.24 -18.06
CA ASP A 78 9.67 0.61 -17.98
C ASP A 78 9.52 1.67 -16.87
N HIS A 79 10.38 1.65 -15.85
CA HIS A 79 10.32 2.52 -14.68
C HIS A 79 11.01 3.88 -14.91
N GLN A 80 11.68 4.07 -16.04
CA GLN A 80 12.26 5.37 -16.42
C GLN A 80 11.17 6.46 -16.49
N ALA A 81 9.95 6.08 -16.91
CA ALA A 81 8.81 6.98 -16.94
C ALA A 81 8.40 7.50 -15.54
N TYR A 82 8.70 6.78 -14.46
CA TYR A 82 8.55 7.30 -13.09
C TYR A 82 9.60 8.38 -12.83
N LEU A 83 10.87 8.07 -13.12
CA LEU A 83 12.00 8.96 -12.84
C LEU A 83 11.86 10.31 -13.55
N ASP A 84 11.39 10.30 -14.79
CA ASP A 84 11.21 11.52 -15.58
C ASP A 84 10.15 12.47 -15.00
N GLN A 85 9.26 11.97 -14.12
CA GLN A 85 8.13 12.72 -13.56
C GLN A 85 8.26 13.04 -12.06
N LEU A 86 9.26 12.46 -11.40
CA LEU A 86 9.51 12.62 -9.98
C LEU A 86 10.63 13.64 -9.72
N LYS A 87 10.38 14.60 -8.84
CA LYS A 87 11.37 15.60 -8.43
C LYS A 87 11.80 15.34 -7.00
N CYS A 88 12.86 14.55 -6.84
CA CYS A 88 13.41 14.20 -5.53
C CYS A 88 13.76 15.44 -4.70
N THR A 89 14.41 16.44 -5.30
CA THR A 89 14.78 17.67 -4.60
C THR A 89 13.55 18.40 -4.03
N SER A 90 12.46 18.51 -4.80
CA SER A 90 11.21 19.11 -4.33
C SER A 90 10.59 18.34 -3.16
N ALA A 91 10.54 17.00 -3.24
CA ALA A 91 10.00 16.17 -2.17
C ALA A 91 10.82 16.29 -0.87
N VAL A 92 12.16 16.38 -0.97
CA VAL A 92 13.05 16.59 0.20
C VAL A 92 12.78 17.93 0.90
N HIS A 93 12.36 18.94 0.15
CA HIS A 93 12.01 20.26 0.69
C HIS A 93 10.53 20.37 1.12
N GLY A 94 9.80 19.26 1.17
CA GLY A 94 8.42 19.25 1.69
C GLY A 94 7.35 19.55 0.65
N ASP A 95 7.66 19.50 -0.66
CA ASP A 95 6.63 19.66 -1.70
C ASP A 95 5.63 18.50 -1.63
N GLU A 96 4.44 18.76 -1.06
CA GLU A 96 3.42 17.74 -0.86
C GLU A 96 3.00 17.03 -2.15
N LYS A 97 3.00 17.75 -3.28
CA LYS A 97 2.62 17.16 -4.57
C LYS A 97 3.64 16.12 -4.99
N GLU A 98 4.93 16.44 -4.88
CA GLU A 98 6.00 15.49 -5.20
C GLU A 98 6.06 14.35 -4.18
N ILE A 99 5.88 14.62 -2.88
CA ILE A 99 5.78 13.57 -1.86
C ILE A 99 4.65 12.59 -2.19
N THR A 100 3.46 13.10 -2.53
CA THR A 100 2.31 12.24 -2.90
C THR A 100 2.64 11.35 -4.10
N LYS A 101 3.33 11.87 -5.12
CA LYS A 101 3.77 11.05 -6.25
C LYS A 101 4.69 9.91 -5.81
N PHE A 102 5.70 10.20 -4.98
CA PHE A 102 6.60 9.17 -4.45
C PHE A 102 5.84 8.11 -3.66
N LEU A 103 4.85 8.50 -2.86
CA LEU A 103 4.01 7.58 -2.10
C LEU A 103 3.15 6.68 -3.00
N VAL A 104 2.58 7.21 -4.09
CA VAL A 104 1.85 6.37 -5.06
C VAL A 104 2.79 5.39 -5.75
N VAL A 105 3.99 5.83 -6.14
CA VAL A 105 4.98 4.95 -6.76
C VAL A 105 5.40 3.84 -5.80
N LEU A 106 5.66 4.17 -4.54
CA LEU A 106 6.02 3.18 -3.52
C LEU A 106 4.89 2.17 -3.28
N LEU A 107 3.64 2.65 -3.22
CA LEU A 107 2.45 1.80 -3.09
C LEU A 107 2.34 0.84 -4.27
N HIS A 108 2.52 1.34 -5.49
CA HIS A 108 2.47 0.53 -6.70
C HIS A 108 3.56 -0.54 -6.73
N LEU A 109 4.82 -0.17 -6.48
CA LEU A 109 5.95 -1.11 -6.43
C LEU A 109 5.74 -2.21 -5.37
N PHE A 110 5.15 -1.85 -4.24
CA PHE A 110 4.84 -2.81 -3.19
C PHE A 110 3.66 -3.70 -3.56
N ASN A 111 2.64 -3.18 -4.21
CA ASN A 111 1.52 -3.97 -4.72
C ASN A 111 1.95 -5.01 -5.76
N GLU A 112 2.88 -4.65 -6.66
CA GLU A 112 3.45 -5.61 -7.61
C GLU A 112 4.19 -6.75 -6.92
N LYS A 113 4.93 -6.46 -5.84
CA LYS A 113 5.75 -7.46 -5.16
C LYS A 113 4.98 -8.27 -4.11
N HIS A 114 4.04 -7.65 -3.40
CA HIS A 114 3.35 -8.20 -2.23
C HIS A 114 1.84 -7.83 -2.21
N PRO A 115 1.04 -8.24 -3.21
CA PRO A 115 -0.36 -7.82 -3.35
C PRO A 115 -1.25 -8.26 -2.17
N ALA A 116 -0.96 -9.42 -1.56
CA ALA A 116 -1.71 -9.92 -0.40
C ALA A 116 -1.54 -9.00 0.83
N ARG A 117 -0.34 -8.43 1.02
CA ARG A 117 -0.07 -7.52 2.15
C ARG A 117 -0.75 -6.17 1.95
N ILE A 118 -0.74 -5.65 0.72
CA ILE A 118 -1.50 -4.45 0.37
C ILE A 118 -2.98 -4.66 0.67
N SER A 119 -3.55 -5.78 0.22
CA SER A 119 -4.96 -6.10 0.46
C SER A 119 -5.28 -6.19 1.96
N HIS A 120 -4.38 -6.78 2.75
CA HIS A 120 -4.53 -6.86 4.21
C HIS A 120 -4.57 -5.48 4.87
N VAL A 121 -3.63 -4.59 4.53
CA VAL A 121 -3.55 -3.23 5.08
C VAL A 121 -4.75 -2.39 4.66
N ILE A 122 -5.17 -2.48 3.39
CA ILE A 122 -6.36 -1.76 2.90
C ILE A 122 -7.59 -2.14 3.74
N ASN A 123 -7.77 -3.42 4.07
CA ASN A 123 -8.93 -3.88 4.84
C ASN A 123 -9.00 -3.32 6.28
N GLN A 124 -7.91 -2.77 6.82
CA GLN A 124 -7.91 -2.10 8.13
C GLN A 124 -8.29 -0.61 8.05
N LEU A 125 -8.29 -0.02 6.86
CA LEU A 125 -8.60 1.40 6.68
C LEU A 125 -10.10 1.69 6.78
N SER A 126 -10.46 2.95 7.00
CA SER A 126 -11.85 3.40 6.87
C SER A 126 -12.36 3.17 5.44
N THR A 127 -13.67 2.99 5.28
CA THR A 127 -14.31 2.77 3.97
C THR A 127 -13.95 3.85 2.94
N GLU A 128 -13.85 5.11 3.37
CA GLU A 128 -13.47 6.24 2.52
C GLU A 128 -12.01 6.12 2.07
N ALA A 129 -11.10 5.82 2.99
CA ALA A 129 -9.69 5.63 2.66
C ALA A 129 -9.48 4.40 1.75
N GLN A 130 -10.18 3.30 2.00
CA GLN A 130 -10.16 2.12 1.12
C GLN A 130 -10.55 2.48 -0.31
N LYS A 131 -11.65 3.22 -0.48
CA LYS A 131 -12.12 3.65 -1.80
C LYS A 131 -11.06 4.45 -2.54
N GLU A 132 -10.43 5.42 -1.89
CA GLU A 132 -9.41 6.26 -2.51
C GLU A 132 -8.13 5.49 -2.85
N ILE A 133 -7.68 4.57 -1.97
CA ILE A 133 -6.51 3.72 -2.27
C ILE A 133 -6.80 2.77 -3.44
N HIS A 134 -8.01 2.18 -3.50
CA HIS A 134 -8.41 1.37 -4.64
C HIS A 134 -8.49 2.17 -5.94
N ASP A 135 -9.01 3.40 -5.89
CA ASP A 135 -9.05 4.28 -7.05
C ASP A 135 -7.64 4.62 -7.56
N ILE A 136 -6.69 4.88 -6.64
CA ILE A 136 -5.27 5.05 -6.97
C ILE A 136 -4.72 3.80 -7.63
N LEU A 137 -4.82 2.63 -7.00
CA LEU A 137 -4.26 1.37 -7.53
C LEU A 137 -4.86 0.97 -8.89
N LYS A 138 -6.15 1.23 -9.10
CA LYS A 138 -6.85 0.87 -10.34
C LYS A 138 -6.50 1.79 -11.51
N ASN A 139 -6.34 3.09 -11.25
CA ASN A 139 -6.19 4.09 -12.31
C ASN A 139 -4.75 4.59 -12.48
N PHE A 140 -3.85 4.26 -11.55
CA PHE A 140 -2.44 4.57 -11.68
C PHE A 140 -1.77 3.64 -12.69
N ASP A 141 -1.37 4.20 -13.82
CA ASP A 141 -0.81 3.47 -14.94
C ASP A 141 0.36 4.25 -15.54
N ILE A 142 1.58 3.74 -15.32
CA ILE A 142 2.80 4.42 -15.75
C ILE A 142 3.03 4.33 -17.26
N SER A 143 2.39 3.38 -17.95
CA SER A 143 2.48 3.27 -19.41
C SER A 143 1.91 4.51 -20.11
N LYS A 144 1.02 5.24 -19.42
CA LYS A 144 0.37 6.48 -19.90
C LYS A 144 1.21 7.74 -19.71
N LYS A 145 2.52 7.61 -19.41
CA LYS A 145 3.55 8.67 -19.31
C LYS A 145 3.02 10.02 -18.82
N SER A 146 2.50 10.89 -19.69
CA SER A 146 1.98 12.23 -19.34
C SER A 146 0.82 12.25 -18.34
N ASP A 147 0.07 11.15 -18.20
CA ASP A 147 -1.19 11.12 -17.42
C ASP A 147 -1.15 10.21 -16.21
N ALA A 148 -0.02 9.55 -15.93
CA ALA A 148 0.07 8.53 -14.86
C ALA A 148 -0.39 9.08 -13.49
N PHE A 149 -0.02 10.32 -13.17
CA PHE A 149 -0.39 10.97 -11.90
C PHE A 149 -1.71 11.76 -11.96
N ASN A 150 -2.44 11.78 -13.08
CA ASN A 150 -3.73 12.48 -13.16
C ASN A 150 -4.75 11.92 -12.17
N VAL A 151 -4.62 10.64 -11.80
CA VAL A 151 -5.41 10.04 -10.72
C VAL A 151 -5.34 10.87 -9.43
N LEU A 152 -4.23 11.55 -9.14
CA LEU A 152 -4.07 12.34 -7.91
C LEU A 152 -4.79 13.69 -7.95
N TYR A 153 -5.14 14.19 -9.12
CA TYR A 153 -5.46 15.60 -9.30
C TYR A 153 -6.96 15.87 -9.46
N VAL A 154 -7.39 16.97 -8.87
CA VAL A 154 -8.69 17.60 -9.15
C VAL A 154 -8.46 18.90 -9.92
N SER A 155 -9.28 19.14 -10.95
CA SER A 155 -9.22 20.38 -11.73
C SER A 155 -9.96 21.49 -11.00
N ALA A 156 -9.26 22.59 -10.70
CA ALA A 156 -9.91 23.82 -10.28
C ALA A 156 -10.52 24.50 -11.50
N ARG A 157 -11.75 24.14 -11.89
CA ARG A 157 -12.48 24.94 -12.88
C ARG A 157 -12.73 26.34 -12.28
N SER A 158 -12.33 27.36 -13.03
CA SER A 158 -12.55 28.77 -12.71
C SER A 158 -14.04 29.03 -12.42
N GLY A 159 -14.33 29.38 -11.17
CA GLY A 159 -15.49 30.16 -10.73
C GLY A 159 -16.87 29.72 -11.20
N THR A 160 -17.53 28.86 -10.41
CA THR A 160 -18.93 29.05 -10.00
C THR A 160 -19.20 28.23 -8.73
N ASN A 161 -19.72 28.94 -7.72
CA ASN A 161 -20.30 28.52 -6.44
C ASN A 161 -20.29 27.03 -6.04
N PHE A 162 -19.71 26.82 -4.86
CA PHE A 162 -19.97 25.71 -3.96
C PHE A 162 -21.49 25.53 -3.73
N THR A 163 -22.07 24.47 -4.25
CA THR A 163 -23.20 23.73 -3.67
C THR A 163 -23.00 22.26 -4.02
N GLY A 164 -22.98 21.40 -3.00
CA GLY A 164 -22.48 20.04 -3.10
C GLY A 164 -23.41 19.02 -3.75
N LEU A 165 -22.95 17.78 -3.58
CA LEU A 165 -23.62 16.50 -3.74
C LEU A 165 -23.96 16.03 -5.16
N SER A 166 -23.68 14.73 -5.34
CA SER A 166 -24.26 13.81 -6.32
C SER A 166 -23.70 13.89 -7.74
N ASP A 167 -22.89 12.90 -8.10
CA ASP A 167 -23.29 11.88 -9.08
C ASP A 167 -22.05 11.12 -9.54
N ASN A 168 -21.87 9.91 -8.98
CA ASN A 168 -21.24 8.76 -9.64
C ASN A 168 -21.43 7.54 -8.75
N HIS A 169 -22.70 7.13 -8.63
CA HIS A 169 -23.11 5.89 -7.98
C HIS A 169 -23.79 5.02 -9.04
N GLN A 170 -23.02 4.50 -10.01
CA GLN A 170 -23.63 3.62 -11.02
C GLN A 170 -22.65 2.75 -11.81
N ILE A 171 -21.77 1.97 -11.17
CA ILE A 171 -21.23 0.74 -11.77
C ILE A 171 -21.09 -0.30 -10.64
N TYR A 172 -21.44 -1.56 -10.93
CA TYR A 172 -21.60 -2.73 -10.04
C TYR A 172 -23.02 -3.02 -9.54
N LYS A 173 -23.96 -3.19 -10.48
CA LYS A 173 -25.04 -4.18 -10.35
C LYS A 173 -25.43 -4.75 -11.72
N GLU A 174 -24.54 -5.49 -12.35
CA GLU A 174 -24.94 -6.44 -13.40
C GLU A 174 -24.08 -7.70 -13.31
N SER A 175 -24.48 -8.59 -12.41
CA SER A 175 -24.42 -10.03 -12.59
C SER A 175 -25.32 -10.62 -11.50
N ILE A 176 -26.10 -11.63 -11.87
CA ILE A 176 -27.17 -12.27 -11.07
C ILE A 176 -28.53 -11.56 -11.20
N LYS A 177 -29.21 -11.84 -12.31
CA LYS A 177 -30.65 -12.14 -12.31
C LYS A 177 -30.98 -12.96 -13.57
N GLY A 178 -30.84 -14.27 -13.42
CA GLY A 178 -31.55 -15.26 -14.21
C GLY A 178 -32.31 -16.17 -13.25
N GLN A 179 -33.59 -16.38 -13.54
CA GLN A 179 -34.55 -17.32 -12.94
C GLN A 179 -35.08 -16.89 -11.56
N GLU A 180 -36.26 -16.26 -11.51
CA GLU A 180 -37.62 -16.84 -11.57
C GLU A 180 -38.09 -17.41 -10.23
N GLY A 181 -39.35 -17.11 -9.92
CA GLY A 181 -39.94 -17.13 -8.59
C GLY A 181 -40.08 -18.52 -7.97
N ASN A 182 -40.06 -18.54 -6.64
CA ASN A 182 -41.30 -18.71 -5.88
C ASN A 182 -41.04 -18.40 -4.41
N GLU A 183 -42.00 -17.69 -3.81
CA GLU A 183 -42.18 -17.59 -2.37
C GLU A 183 -42.32 -19.01 -1.77
N ILE A 184 -41.86 -19.21 -0.53
CA ILE A 184 -42.67 -19.62 0.62
C ILE A 184 -41.76 -19.78 1.86
N THR A 185 -42.37 -19.38 2.96
CA THR A 185 -42.01 -19.24 4.36
C THR A 185 -41.61 -20.51 5.14
N GLU A 186 -41.02 -20.23 6.30
CA GLU A 186 -41.10 -20.95 7.59
C GLU A 186 -40.26 -22.22 7.85
N GLU A 187 -39.48 -22.09 8.94
CA GLU A 187 -39.36 -23.02 10.07
C GLU A 187 -39.61 -24.52 9.83
N ALA A 188 -38.56 -25.34 10.03
CA ALA A 188 -38.54 -26.36 11.09
C ALA A 188 -37.37 -27.35 10.96
N ARG A 189 -36.83 -27.70 12.14
CA ARG A 189 -36.25 -29.01 12.56
C ARG A 189 -34.90 -29.44 11.96
N LEU A 190 -33.85 -29.51 12.79
CA LEU A 190 -33.51 -30.55 13.79
C LEU A 190 -33.03 -31.89 13.19
N GLU A 191 -31.79 -32.24 13.58
CA GLU A 191 -31.23 -33.59 13.76
C GLU A 191 -31.12 -34.45 12.47
N LYS A 192 -29.98 -35.08 12.14
CA LYS A 192 -29.22 -35.99 13.00
C LYS A 192 -27.96 -36.49 12.25
N SER A 193 -27.02 -36.97 13.05
CA SER A 193 -25.99 -37.99 12.75
C SER A 193 -24.62 -37.54 12.25
N SER A 194 -23.75 -37.35 13.25
CA SER A 194 -22.40 -37.90 13.32
C SER A 194 -22.31 -39.34 12.79
N GLN A 195 -21.19 -39.68 12.11
CA GLN A 195 -20.14 -40.57 12.63
C GLN A 195 -19.21 -41.08 11.51
N LEU A 196 -17.90 -40.89 11.77
CA LEU A 196 -16.77 -41.84 11.58
C LEU A 196 -16.42 -42.21 10.13
N VAL A 197 -15.14 -42.32 9.74
CA VAL A 197 -14.12 -43.21 10.31
C VAL A 197 -12.70 -42.68 10.11
N ASP A 198 -11.88 -42.91 11.13
CA ASP A 198 -10.42 -42.87 11.19
C ASP A 198 -9.70 -43.76 10.16
N SER A 199 -8.44 -43.44 9.85
CA SER A 199 -7.35 -44.43 10.00
C SER A 199 -5.96 -43.79 9.93
N ASP A 200 -5.21 -44.12 10.97
CA ASP A 200 -3.79 -43.89 11.26
C ASP A 200 -2.79 -44.39 10.20
N ILE A 201 -1.54 -43.93 10.37
CA ILE A 201 -0.22 -44.62 10.29
C ILE A 201 0.83 -43.52 9.98
N SER A 202 1.96 -43.33 10.66
CA SER A 202 2.61 -43.94 11.83
C SER A 202 3.84 -43.11 12.23
N ASN A 203 4.20 -43.22 13.51
CA ASN A 203 5.41 -42.71 14.17
C ASN A 203 6.75 -43.06 13.52
N GLY A 204 7.77 -42.22 13.78
CA GLY A 204 9.19 -42.55 13.66
C GLY A 204 10.08 -41.53 14.38
N CYS A 205 10.56 -41.89 15.56
CA CYS A 205 11.36 -41.12 16.52
C CYS A 205 12.88 -41.25 16.27
N GLY A 206 13.69 -40.29 16.74
CA GLY A 206 15.15 -40.36 16.89
C GLY A 206 15.83 -39.01 16.69
N SER A 207 15.99 -38.15 17.71
CA SER A 207 17.01 -38.14 18.77
C SER A 207 18.42 -37.74 18.30
N MET A 208 18.93 -36.70 18.98
CA MET A 208 20.30 -36.56 19.53
C MET A 208 21.41 -35.76 18.80
N VAL A 209 21.80 -34.68 19.50
CA VAL A 209 23.13 -34.07 19.78
C VAL A 209 24.02 -33.37 18.71
N SER A 210 24.29 -32.09 19.06
CA SER A 210 25.58 -31.38 19.21
C SER A 210 26.46 -30.98 18.02
N ASP A 211 26.78 -29.68 18.00
CA ASP A 211 28.13 -29.05 18.06
C ASP A 211 28.16 -27.76 17.20
N GLU A 212 28.18 -26.59 17.84
CA GLU A 212 29.39 -25.78 18.12
C GLU A 212 30.17 -25.32 16.89
N SER A 213 30.11 -24.01 16.62
CA SER A 213 31.21 -23.16 16.12
C SER A 213 30.61 -21.79 15.72
N SER A 214 30.57 -20.81 16.61
CA SER A 214 31.63 -19.77 16.74
C SER A 214 31.89 -19.01 15.45
N TYR A 215 31.47 -17.74 15.34
CA TYR A 215 32.33 -16.64 14.86
C TYR A 215 31.78 -15.27 15.34
N MET A 216 32.44 -14.77 16.39
CA MET A 216 32.82 -13.39 16.73
C MET A 216 31.81 -12.25 16.57
N GLU A 217 31.27 -11.83 17.72
CA GLU A 217 30.94 -10.43 18.03
C GLU A 217 32.24 -9.60 18.12
N THR A 218 32.23 -8.38 17.60
CA THR A 218 33.17 -7.33 18.01
C THR A 218 32.38 -6.13 18.50
N ASN A 219 32.38 -5.94 19.80
CA ASN A 219 31.97 -4.70 20.45
C ASN A 219 33.21 -3.97 20.96
N SER A 220 33.22 -2.67 20.68
CA SER A 220 33.68 -1.54 21.50
C SER A 220 35.15 -1.39 21.95
N ASP A 221 35.64 -0.19 21.61
CA ASP A 221 36.31 0.80 22.48
C ASP A 221 37.83 0.77 22.76
N GLU A 222 38.31 2.02 22.86
CA GLU A 222 39.60 2.54 23.38
C GLU A 222 40.84 2.46 22.47
N VAL A 223 41.19 3.58 21.81
CA VAL A 223 42.26 4.54 22.22
C VAL A 223 41.94 5.93 21.68
#